data_AF-A0A2K2V795-F1
#
_entry.id   AF-A0A2K2V795-F1
#
_cell.length_a   1.000
_cell.length_b   1.000
_cell.length_c   1.000
_cell.angle_alpha   90.00
_cell.angle_beta   90.00
_cell.angle_gamma   90.00
#
_symmetry.space_group_name_H-M   'P 1'
#
loop_
_entity.id
_entity.type
_entity.pdbx_description
1 polymer ?
#
loop_
_entity_poly.entity_id
_entity_poly.type
_entity_poly.pdbx_seq_one_letter_code
_entity_poly.pdbx_strand_id
1 'polypeptide(L)'
;MPAAFLYLFTDEISARLERKLPELEKALRKAGYSLNIERIVPPVIDAATKAFLEGITDFPAIKIEGRVYLRGDAERLADLLTAGVELKKLLGSRIVSTSQIKEKARRIKGMALSLGIRLPEDLSNKIGRVETLEERVFEMELSDYEKAVEEAERIISEETKTRSELETLKTRVNEARKEAIRAVEELSSFEMPFSIEPFITSMRRRVEGIGSDCSDAECLRKAEEEIDKTIREINSLRERILELNPVINGIRELERVDLDAVASWLDSGMKTNIFSRFFNEEKRRILSIRGRMVLSREELESCLEEIASLKEIAMCAPQLRSLMEITSVEFSKVLEIARSRGMPDFSNILEDSSIDIGRRACSVVKTLSSYSEAILSSADLVREAMKMMPVYERYVMSVLNEKRVVRMDDLVRIPPHIRRIVIDELARRNKIIRIPDERITGEITEEVVSMLADEVVSEAERLERILERIKAVRPDVAERSKVLSEIKRKMMKIDRSDLKRSFDEVLKAKNAIESIRKEIRAVV
;
A
#
# COMPACT_ATOMS: atom_id res chain seq x y z
N MET A 1 60.36 64.55 -56.55
CA MET A 1 59.22 63.96 -55.82
C MET A 1 58.79 62.72 -56.56
N PRO A 2 58.44 61.60 -55.89
CA PRO A 2 57.79 60.49 -56.55
C PRO A 2 56.52 60.98 -57.27
N ALA A 3 56.25 60.45 -58.45
CA ALA A 3 55.13 60.86 -59.28
C ALA A 3 53.96 59.89 -59.15
N ALA A 4 52.76 60.43 -58.96
CA ALA A 4 51.49 59.74 -59.17
C ALA A 4 51.00 60.09 -60.57
N PHE A 5 50.58 59.09 -61.34
CA PHE A 5 50.07 59.28 -62.69
C PHE A 5 48.57 59.03 -62.70
N LEU A 6 47.80 60.02 -63.17
CA LEU A 6 46.36 59.94 -63.36
C LEU A 6 46.06 59.90 -64.87
N TYR A 7 45.45 58.81 -65.30
CA TYR A 7 45.05 58.57 -66.68
C TYR A 7 43.54 58.77 -66.79
N LEU A 8 43.13 59.74 -67.61
CA LEU A 8 41.74 60.13 -67.81
C LEU A 8 41.28 59.75 -69.22
N PHE A 9 40.03 59.35 -69.35
CA PHE A 9 39.38 59.00 -70.61
C PHE A 9 38.04 59.74 -70.78
N THR A 10 37.33 59.54 -71.90
CA THR A 10 36.06 60.20 -72.19
C THR A 10 34.87 59.48 -71.54
N ASP A 11 34.90 59.31 -70.21
CA ASP A 11 33.85 58.65 -69.44
C ASP A 11 33.42 59.48 -68.21
N GLU A 12 32.30 59.09 -67.60
CA GLU A 12 31.71 59.82 -66.47
C GLU A 12 32.57 59.77 -65.19
N ILE A 13 33.33 58.71 -64.97
CA ILE A 13 34.25 58.57 -63.83
C ILE A 13 35.41 59.56 -64.00
N SER A 14 35.98 59.61 -65.21
CA SER A 14 37.01 60.58 -65.58
C SER A 14 36.52 62.02 -65.39
N ALA A 15 35.28 62.33 -65.81
CA ALA A 15 34.69 63.66 -65.60
C ALA A 15 34.52 64.02 -64.10
N ARG A 16 34.21 63.05 -63.24
CA ARG A 16 34.14 63.25 -61.78
C ARG A 16 35.52 63.46 -61.16
N LEU A 17 36.51 62.67 -61.57
CA LEU A 17 37.91 62.85 -61.16
C LEU A 17 38.47 64.21 -61.60
N GLU A 18 38.12 64.68 -62.81
CA GLU A 18 38.53 65.99 -63.31
C GLU A 18 38.07 67.14 -62.40
N ARG A 19 36.84 67.07 -61.87
CA ARG A 19 36.33 68.08 -60.92
C ARG A 19 37.10 68.10 -59.60
N LYS A 20 37.71 66.97 -59.21
CA LYS A 20 38.44 66.80 -57.96
C LYS A 20 39.94 67.05 -58.09
N LEU A 21 40.45 67.34 -59.29
CA LEU A 21 41.90 67.53 -59.55
C LEU A 21 42.59 68.51 -58.60
N PRO A 22 42.06 69.72 -58.31
CA PRO A 22 42.75 70.66 -57.44
C PRO A 22 42.92 70.13 -56.01
N GLU A 23 41.91 69.43 -55.51
CA GLU A 23 41.91 68.84 -54.16
C GLU A 23 42.80 67.60 -54.10
N LEU A 24 42.74 66.76 -55.14
CA LEU A 24 43.56 65.56 -55.28
C LEU A 24 45.05 65.91 -55.38
N GLU A 25 45.40 66.92 -56.19
CA GLU A 25 46.77 67.41 -56.30
C GLU A 25 47.28 67.95 -54.96
N LYS A 26 46.44 68.70 -54.23
CA LYS A 26 46.78 69.19 -52.90
C LYS A 26 47.00 68.05 -51.89
N ALA A 27 46.15 67.02 -51.92
CA ALA A 27 46.29 65.85 -51.06
C ALA A 27 47.58 65.06 -51.35
N LEU A 28 47.88 64.83 -52.63
CA LEU A 28 49.11 64.14 -53.07
C LEU A 28 50.38 64.94 -52.75
N ARG A 29 50.37 66.27 -52.98
CA ARG A 29 51.49 67.15 -52.62
C ARG A 29 51.77 67.13 -51.11
N LYS A 30 50.73 67.14 -50.26
CA LYS A 30 50.86 66.96 -48.81
C LYS A 30 51.47 65.62 -48.43
N ALA A 31 51.21 64.58 -49.22
CA ALA A 31 51.80 63.25 -49.06
C ALA A 31 53.21 63.12 -49.69
N GLY A 32 53.75 64.17 -50.33
CA GLY A 32 55.09 64.18 -50.93
C GLY A 32 55.16 63.79 -52.42
N TYR A 33 54.02 63.74 -53.12
CA TYR A 33 53.91 63.30 -54.51
C TYR A 33 53.56 64.45 -55.46
N SER A 34 54.09 64.39 -56.68
CA SER A 34 53.61 65.22 -57.80
C SER A 34 52.55 64.46 -58.61
N LEU A 35 51.48 65.13 -59.03
CA LEU A 35 50.44 64.54 -59.87
C LEU A 35 50.73 64.85 -61.35
N ASN A 36 50.94 63.81 -62.15
CA ASN A 36 51.03 63.89 -63.60
C ASN A 36 49.70 63.44 -64.20
N ILE A 37 49.13 64.23 -65.11
CA ILE A 37 47.83 63.95 -65.72
C ILE A 37 48.04 63.61 -67.19
N GLU A 38 47.63 62.41 -67.60
CA GLU A 38 47.63 61.98 -68.99
C GLU A 38 46.18 61.84 -69.48
N ARG A 39 45.78 62.67 -70.45
CA ARG A 39 44.45 62.63 -71.08
C ARG A 39 44.52 61.76 -72.32
N ILE A 40 43.74 60.68 -72.33
CA ILE A 40 43.67 59.76 -73.46
C ILE A 40 42.43 60.12 -74.28
N VAL A 41 42.68 60.73 -75.44
CA VAL A 41 41.63 61.12 -76.40
C VAL A 41 41.82 60.31 -77.67
N PRO A 42 40.83 59.49 -78.10
CA PRO A 42 40.90 58.82 -79.41
C PRO A 42 41.03 59.85 -80.54
N PRO A 43 41.82 59.62 -81.60
CA PRO A 43 42.45 58.36 -82.01
C PRO A 43 43.93 58.23 -81.62
N VAL A 44 44.42 58.96 -80.61
CA VAL A 44 45.87 59.02 -80.29
C VAL A 44 46.37 57.70 -79.71
N ILE A 45 46.98 56.87 -80.57
CA ILE A 45 47.47 55.52 -80.24
C ILE A 45 48.62 55.57 -79.22
N ASP A 46 49.48 56.58 -79.26
CA ASP A 46 50.72 56.61 -78.46
C ASP A 46 50.47 56.68 -76.95
N ALA A 47 49.54 57.52 -76.50
CA ALA A 47 49.23 57.68 -75.07
C ALA A 47 48.53 56.44 -74.49
N ALA A 48 47.60 55.85 -75.25
CA ALA A 48 46.97 54.59 -74.88
C ALA A 48 47.98 53.44 -74.85
N THR A 49 48.86 53.35 -75.85
CA THR A 49 49.91 52.31 -75.92
C THR A 49 50.88 52.42 -74.75
N LYS A 50 51.30 53.64 -74.39
CA LYS A 50 52.15 53.88 -73.23
C LYS A 50 51.47 53.45 -71.92
N ALA A 51 50.19 53.79 -71.74
CA ALA A 51 49.43 53.36 -70.57
C ALA A 51 49.29 51.82 -70.48
N PHE A 52 49.01 51.14 -71.60
CA PHE A 52 48.95 49.68 -71.64
C PHE A 52 50.30 49.02 -71.31
N LEU A 53 51.41 49.55 -71.84
CA LEU A 53 52.77 49.08 -71.50
C LEU A 53 53.11 49.29 -70.02
N GLU A 54 52.47 50.27 -69.39
CA GLU A 54 52.59 50.56 -67.97
C GLU A 54 51.67 49.71 -67.07
N GLY A 55 50.96 48.74 -67.65
CA GLY A 55 50.10 47.78 -66.96
C GLY A 55 48.66 48.27 -66.74
N ILE A 56 48.26 49.36 -67.40
CA ILE A 56 46.91 49.93 -67.26
C ILE A 56 46.02 49.28 -68.31
N THR A 57 45.10 48.43 -67.84
CA THR A 57 44.20 47.69 -68.71
C THR A 57 42.86 48.39 -68.92
N ASP A 58 42.61 49.48 -68.20
CA ASP A 58 41.32 50.15 -68.15
C ASP A 58 41.43 51.61 -67.69
N PHE A 59 40.42 52.43 -68.01
CA PHE A 59 40.41 53.86 -67.67
C PHE A 59 39.10 54.28 -66.97
N PRO A 60 39.13 55.32 -66.10
CA PRO A 60 40.31 56.04 -65.63
C PRO A 60 41.21 55.18 -64.74
N ALA A 61 42.47 55.59 -64.57
CA ALA A 61 43.40 54.89 -63.70
C ALA A 61 44.30 55.83 -62.89
N ILE A 62 44.63 55.45 -61.66
CA ILE A 62 45.67 56.10 -60.86
C ILE A 62 46.79 55.10 -60.63
N LYS A 63 48.01 55.47 -61.04
CA LYS A 63 49.22 54.69 -60.79
C LYS A 63 50.11 55.43 -59.81
N ILE A 64 50.44 54.78 -58.70
CA ILE A 64 51.25 55.36 -57.62
C ILE A 64 52.05 54.25 -56.90
N GLU A 65 53.35 54.46 -56.67
CA GLU A 65 54.28 53.47 -56.09
C GLU A 65 54.19 52.07 -56.73
N GLY A 66 54.00 51.99 -58.05
CA GLY A 66 53.90 50.72 -58.79
C GLY A 66 52.56 50.00 -58.65
N ARG A 67 51.60 50.54 -57.89
CA ARG A 67 50.22 50.05 -57.83
C ARG A 67 49.35 50.77 -58.84
N VAL A 68 48.44 50.04 -59.47
CA VAL A 68 47.48 50.57 -60.44
C VAL A 68 46.07 50.39 -59.89
N TYR A 69 45.34 51.49 -59.77
CA TYR A 69 43.94 51.55 -59.38
C TYR A 69 43.13 51.87 -60.62
N LEU A 70 42.13 51.06 -60.94
CA LEU A 70 41.37 51.14 -62.18
C LEU A 70 39.91 51.53 -61.91
N ARG A 71 39.31 52.30 -62.81
CA ARG A 71 37.88 52.68 -62.81
C ARG A 71 37.41 53.20 -61.44
N GLY A 72 36.43 52.52 -60.85
CA GLY A 72 35.87 52.87 -59.55
C GLY A 72 36.89 52.83 -58.42
N ASP A 73 37.91 51.97 -58.50
CA ASP A 73 38.98 51.92 -57.49
C ASP A 73 39.84 53.20 -57.55
N ALA A 74 40.03 53.76 -58.75
CA ALA A 74 40.74 55.02 -58.96
C ALA A 74 39.92 56.21 -58.42
N GLU A 75 38.63 56.23 -58.72
CA GLU A 75 37.70 57.23 -58.17
C GLU A 75 37.66 57.19 -56.64
N ARG A 76 37.49 56.00 -56.05
CA ARG A 76 37.45 55.83 -54.60
C ARG A 76 38.76 56.21 -53.92
N LEU A 77 39.90 55.87 -54.51
CA LEU A 77 41.20 56.31 -54.02
C LEU A 77 41.29 57.84 -53.98
N ALA A 78 40.87 58.50 -55.06
CA ALA A 78 40.86 59.96 -55.12
C ALA A 78 39.93 60.56 -54.05
N ASP A 79 38.73 59.99 -53.88
CA ASP A 79 37.75 60.43 -52.90
C ASP A 79 38.30 60.37 -51.48
N LEU A 80 38.92 59.26 -51.10
CA LEU A 80 39.53 59.10 -49.78
C LEU A 80 40.71 60.05 -49.56
N LEU A 81 41.55 60.26 -50.58
CA LEU A 81 42.64 61.22 -50.50
C LEU A 81 42.13 62.66 -50.34
N THR A 82 41.09 63.05 -51.09
CA THR A 82 40.45 64.37 -50.94
C THR A 82 39.77 64.54 -49.58
N ALA A 83 39.21 63.46 -49.02
CA ALA A 83 38.66 63.42 -47.66
C ALA A 83 39.74 63.44 -46.56
N GLY A 84 41.03 63.43 -46.91
CA GLY A 84 42.14 63.58 -45.97
C GLY A 84 42.69 62.26 -45.40
N VAL A 85 42.31 61.11 -45.97
CA VAL A 85 42.90 59.82 -45.57
C VAL A 85 44.36 59.75 -46.01
N GLU A 86 45.25 59.33 -45.10
CA GLU A 86 46.68 59.24 -45.38
C GLU A 86 46.97 58.23 -46.50
N LEU A 87 47.65 58.70 -47.56
CA LEU A 87 48.05 57.87 -48.70
C LEU A 87 48.80 56.61 -48.28
N LYS A 88 49.71 56.70 -47.30
CA LYS A 88 50.47 55.54 -46.80
C LYS A 88 49.57 54.44 -46.25
N LYS A 89 48.42 54.77 -45.65
CA LYS A 89 47.44 53.79 -45.15
C LYS A 89 46.68 53.14 -46.32
N LEU A 90 46.30 53.92 -47.34
CA LEU A 90 45.63 53.42 -48.55
C LEU A 90 46.54 52.52 -49.39
N LEU A 91 47.82 52.86 -49.49
CA LEU A 91 48.85 52.02 -50.10
C LEU A 91 49.21 50.81 -49.22
N GLY A 92 48.96 50.85 -47.91
CA GLY A 92 49.07 49.67 -47.05
C GLY A 92 47.90 48.71 -47.18
N SER A 93 46.71 49.24 -47.49
CA SER A 93 45.44 48.50 -47.56
C SER A 93 45.27 47.75 -48.89
N ARG A 94 44.56 46.62 -48.83
CA ARG A 94 44.05 45.92 -50.02
C ARG A 94 42.67 46.44 -50.39
N ILE A 95 42.27 46.24 -51.64
CA ILE A 95 40.88 46.40 -52.07
C ILE A 95 40.22 45.03 -51.98
N VAL A 96 39.10 44.98 -51.26
CA VAL A 96 38.39 43.74 -50.93
C VAL A 96 36.92 43.87 -51.34
N SER A 97 36.28 42.73 -51.57
CA SER A 97 34.85 42.67 -51.89
C SER A 97 34.00 42.79 -50.62
N THR A 98 32.89 43.53 -50.70
CA THR A 98 31.94 43.69 -49.60
C THR A 98 30.84 42.63 -49.57
N SER A 99 30.84 41.68 -50.52
CA SER A 99 29.77 40.67 -50.62
C SER A 99 29.60 39.85 -49.34
N GLN A 100 30.71 39.43 -48.72
CA GLN A 100 30.67 38.60 -47.52
C GLN A 100 30.12 39.34 -46.29
N ILE A 101 30.57 40.58 -46.07
CA ILE A 101 30.10 41.39 -44.93
C ILE A 101 28.64 41.82 -45.11
N LYS A 102 28.22 42.15 -46.33
CA LYS A 102 26.80 42.43 -46.66
C LYS A 102 25.91 41.24 -46.35
N GLU A 103 26.34 40.04 -46.71
CA GLU A 103 25.57 38.83 -46.45
C GLU A 103 25.50 38.50 -44.96
N LYS A 104 26.59 38.69 -44.21
CA LYS A 104 26.56 38.58 -42.74
C LYS A 104 25.61 39.60 -42.10
N ALA A 105 25.69 40.87 -42.51
CA ALA A 105 24.83 41.94 -42.00
C ALA A 105 23.33 41.65 -42.24
N ARG A 106 22.96 41.18 -43.44
CA ARG A 106 21.58 40.77 -43.76
C ARG A 106 21.10 39.64 -42.86
N ARG A 107 21.94 38.60 -42.67
CA ARG A 107 21.60 37.46 -41.81
C ARG A 107 21.38 37.90 -40.37
N ILE A 108 22.27 38.71 -39.81
CA ILE A 108 22.15 39.24 -38.44
C ILE A 108 20.87 40.07 -38.29
N LYS A 109 20.59 40.97 -39.24
CA LYS A 109 19.37 41.79 -39.25
C LYS A 109 18.11 40.92 -39.31
N GLY A 110 18.12 39.90 -40.18
CA GLY A 110 17.04 38.92 -40.29
C GLY A 110 16.82 38.13 -39.00
N MET A 111 17.90 37.62 -38.39
CA MET A 111 17.86 36.88 -37.13
C MET A 111 17.32 37.76 -36.01
N ALA A 112 17.83 38.98 -35.85
CA ALA A 112 17.37 39.93 -34.84
C ALA A 112 15.86 40.21 -34.98
N LEU A 113 15.37 40.43 -36.20
CA LEU A 113 13.94 40.63 -36.47
C LEU A 113 13.10 39.40 -36.15
N SER A 114 13.53 38.21 -36.61
CA SER A 114 12.78 36.96 -36.35
C SER A 114 12.70 36.62 -34.86
N LEU A 115 13.72 37.00 -34.09
CA LEU A 115 13.78 36.80 -32.65
C LEU A 115 13.21 38.00 -31.89
N GLY A 116 12.84 39.10 -32.54
CA GLY A 116 12.41 40.33 -31.85
C GLY A 116 13.47 40.91 -30.91
N ILE A 117 14.75 40.72 -31.23
CA ILE A 117 15.89 41.29 -30.48
C ILE A 117 16.13 42.71 -31.01
N ARG A 118 16.19 43.69 -30.10
CA ARG A 118 16.54 45.07 -30.46
C ARG A 118 18.03 45.30 -30.24
N LEU A 119 18.78 45.45 -31.33
CA LEU A 119 20.18 45.86 -31.27
C LEU A 119 20.29 47.33 -30.81
N PRO A 120 21.40 47.72 -30.16
CA PRO A 120 21.69 49.13 -29.88
C PRO A 120 21.61 49.97 -31.16
N GLU A 121 21.09 51.20 -31.03
CA GLU A 121 20.78 52.06 -32.19
C GLU A 121 22.01 52.30 -33.07
N ASP A 122 23.17 52.57 -32.48
CA ASP A 122 24.44 52.75 -33.21
C ASP A 122 24.84 51.52 -34.01
N LEU A 123 24.62 50.33 -33.45
CA LEU A 123 24.97 49.06 -34.05
C LEU A 123 24.03 48.73 -35.22
N SER A 124 22.73 48.95 -35.00
CA SER A 124 21.68 48.83 -36.01
C SER A 124 21.95 49.76 -37.21
N ASN A 125 22.31 51.01 -36.94
CA ASN A 125 22.66 52.00 -37.96
C ASN A 125 23.91 51.59 -38.75
N LYS A 126 24.96 51.13 -38.07
CA LYS A 126 26.18 50.63 -38.74
C LYS A 126 25.89 49.43 -39.63
N ILE A 127 25.12 48.46 -39.15
CA ILE A 127 24.70 47.27 -39.92
C ILE A 127 23.85 47.64 -41.13
N GLY A 128 22.91 48.59 -40.97
CA GLY A 128 22.12 49.11 -42.09
C GLY A 128 22.99 49.75 -43.16
N ARG A 129 24.05 50.47 -42.77
CA ARG A 129 24.99 51.09 -43.71
C ARG A 129 25.85 50.07 -44.47
N VAL A 130 26.07 48.87 -43.94
CA VAL A 130 26.80 47.80 -44.65
C VAL A 130 26.11 47.44 -45.97
N GLU A 131 24.77 47.40 -45.98
CA GLU A 131 23.98 47.08 -47.19
C GLU A 131 24.20 48.11 -48.31
N THR A 132 24.54 49.35 -47.96
CA THR A 132 24.78 50.47 -48.88
C THR A 132 26.24 50.65 -49.31
N LEU A 133 27.18 49.85 -48.78
CA LEU A 133 28.58 49.92 -49.20
C LEU A 133 28.72 49.60 -50.69
N GLU A 134 29.75 50.14 -51.34
CA GLU A 134 30.08 49.74 -52.71
C GLU A 134 30.56 48.29 -52.77
N GLU A 135 30.58 47.66 -53.94
CA GLU A 135 30.99 46.26 -54.10
C GLU A 135 32.45 46.00 -53.73
N ARG A 136 33.32 46.99 -53.95
CA ARG A 136 34.76 46.91 -53.70
C ARG A 136 35.21 48.14 -52.93
N VAL A 137 35.89 47.94 -51.80
CA VAL A 137 36.31 49.02 -50.88
C VAL A 137 37.71 48.75 -50.35
N PHE A 138 38.36 49.76 -49.75
CA PHE A 138 39.60 49.50 -49.04
C PHE A 138 39.32 48.74 -47.74
N GLU A 139 40.12 47.70 -47.47
CA GLU A 139 40.03 46.86 -46.26
C GLU A 139 39.98 47.67 -44.96
N MET A 140 40.75 48.77 -44.88
CA MET A 140 40.71 49.65 -43.71
C MET A 140 39.34 50.31 -43.46
N GLU A 141 38.53 50.51 -44.49
CA GLU A 141 37.18 51.06 -44.38
C GLU A 141 36.18 50.03 -43.84
N LEU A 142 36.50 48.73 -43.90
CA LEU A 142 35.63 47.65 -43.43
C LEU A 142 35.76 47.37 -41.94
N SER A 143 36.91 47.66 -41.33
CA SER A 143 37.21 47.23 -39.95
C SER A 143 36.13 47.63 -38.93
N ASP A 144 35.58 48.84 -39.05
CA ASP A 144 34.53 49.31 -38.15
C ASP A 144 33.18 48.63 -38.38
N TYR A 145 32.91 48.23 -39.62
CA TYR A 145 31.71 47.47 -39.99
C TYR A 145 31.84 46.01 -39.59
N GLU A 146 33.02 45.41 -39.74
CA GLU A 146 33.29 44.03 -39.33
C GLU A 146 33.11 43.88 -37.83
N LYS A 147 33.68 44.80 -37.04
CA LYS A 147 33.46 44.85 -35.59
C LYS A 147 31.99 45.02 -35.23
N ALA A 148 31.25 45.85 -35.97
CA ALA A 148 29.82 46.03 -35.74
C ALA A 148 29.01 44.75 -36.03
N VAL A 149 29.36 44.04 -37.10
CA VAL A 149 28.73 42.75 -37.45
C VAL A 149 29.04 41.71 -36.37
N GLU A 150 30.29 41.58 -35.93
CA GLU A 150 30.70 40.64 -34.88
C GLU A 150 30.03 40.93 -33.53
N GLU A 151 29.96 42.21 -33.15
CA GLU A 151 29.32 42.63 -31.91
C GLU A 151 27.82 42.32 -31.90
N ALA A 152 27.13 42.54 -33.02
CA ALA A 152 25.70 42.20 -33.12
C ALA A 152 25.47 40.68 -33.11
N GLU A 153 26.35 39.91 -33.74
CA GLU A 153 26.31 38.46 -33.68
C GLU A 153 26.48 37.95 -32.24
N ARG A 154 27.38 38.57 -31.47
CA ARG A 154 27.57 38.27 -30.04
C ARG A 154 26.30 38.56 -29.23
N ILE A 155 25.71 39.75 -29.37
CA ILE A 155 24.47 40.13 -28.66
C ILE A 155 23.34 39.15 -28.97
N ILE A 156 23.15 38.79 -30.24
CA ILE A 156 22.14 37.81 -30.65
C ILE A 156 22.43 36.44 -30.00
N SER A 157 23.68 36.01 -29.98
CA SER A 157 24.06 34.73 -29.35
C SER A 157 23.82 34.71 -27.84
N GLU A 158 24.08 35.80 -27.13
CA GLU A 158 23.85 35.90 -25.69
C GLU A 158 22.36 35.96 -25.34
N GLU A 159 21.58 36.75 -26.07
CA GLU A 159 20.11 36.84 -25.91
C GLU A 159 19.41 35.52 -26.23
N THR A 160 19.84 34.82 -27.28
CA THR A 160 19.29 33.50 -27.63
C THR A 160 19.60 32.45 -26.57
N LYS A 161 20.82 32.42 -26.02
CA LYS A 161 21.18 31.56 -24.89
C LYS A 161 20.31 31.86 -23.66
N THR A 162 20.19 33.13 -23.30
CA THR A 162 19.40 33.57 -22.14
C THR A 162 17.93 33.18 -22.29
N ARG A 163 17.33 33.36 -23.48
CA ARG A 163 15.97 32.91 -23.76
C ARG A 163 15.83 31.40 -23.69
N SER A 164 16.79 30.65 -24.25
CA SER A 164 16.79 29.18 -24.18
C SER A 164 16.84 28.70 -22.74
N GLU A 165 17.73 29.27 -21.91
CA GLU A 165 17.81 28.95 -20.48
C GLU A 165 16.49 29.25 -19.76
N LEU A 166 15.90 30.41 -20.03
CA LEU A 166 14.63 30.83 -19.43
C LEU A 166 13.47 29.90 -19.83
N GLU A 167 13.38 29.50 -21.10
CA GLU A 167 12.40 28.51 -21.54
C GLU A 167 12.62 27.14 -20.89
N THR A 168 13.87 26.66 -20.77
CA THR A 168 14.14 25.40 -20.06
C THR A 168 13.75 25.45 -18.59
N LEU A 169 13.97 26.59 -17.92
CA LEU A 169 13.55 26.80 -16.53
C LEU A 169 12.02 26.83 -16.40
N LYS A 170 11.31 27.50 -17.33
CA LYS A 170 9.84 27.48 -17.37
C LYS A 170 9.31 26.06 -17.55
N THR A 171 9.91 25.27 -18.43
CA THR A 171 9.52 23.86 -18.62
C THR A 171 9.68 23.07 -17.33
N ARG A 172 10.84 23.18 -16.66
CA ARG A 172 11.09 22.52 -15.36
C ARG A 172 10.10 22.93 -14.29
N VAL A 173 9.86 24.23 -14.10
CA VAL A 173 8.87 24.74 -13.12
C VAL A 173 7.47 24.20 -13.43
N ASN A 174 7.08 24.15 -14.71
CA ASN A 174 5.78 23.59 -15.10
C ASN A 174 5.66 22.09 -14.86
N GLU A 175 6.74 21.33 -15.08
CA GLU A 175 6.79 19.89 -14.78
C GLU A 175 6.73 19.64 -13.28
N ALA A 176 7.54 20.34 -12.49
CA ALA A 176 7.52 20.27 -11.03
C ALA A 176 6.13 20.65 -10.48
N ARG A 177 5.48 21.69 -11.04
CA ARG A 177 4.12 22.09 -10.65
C ARG A 177 3.12 20.96 -10.89
N LYS A 178 3.18 20.32 -12.06
CA LYS A 178 2.30 19.17 -12.38
C LYS A 178 2.52 18.02 -11.42
N GLU A 179 3.78 17.73 -11.08
CA GLU A 179 4.12 16.71 -10.09
C GLU A 179 3.56 17.05 -8.71
N ALA A 180 3.72 18.30 -8.26
CA ALA A 180 3.14 18.77 -7.00
C ALA A 180 1.61 18.68 -6.98
N ILE A 181 0.93 19.07 -8.06
CA ILE A 181 -0.53 18.93 -8.17
C ILE A 181 -0.93 17.45 -8.08
N ARG A 182 -0.22 16.56 -8.79
CA ARG A 182 -0.47 15.12 -8.71
C ARG A 182 -0.29 14.59 -7.28
N ALA A 183 0.78 15.01 -6.59
CA ALA A 183 1.03 14.62 -5.21
C ALA A 183 -0.11 15.08 -4.28
N VAL A 184 -0.64 16.30 -4.48
CA VAL A 184 -1.83 16.80 -3.76
C VAL A 184 -3.06 15.95 -4.07
N GLU A 185 -3.28 15.59 -5.34
CA GLU A 185 -4.44 14.79 -5.76
C GLU A 185 -4.39 13.36 -5.23
N GLU A 186 -3.21 12.75 -5.13
CA GLU A 186 -3.04 11.42 -4.52
C GLU A 186 -3.53 11.40 -3.06
N LEU A 187 -3.55 12.54 -2.36
CA LEU A 187 -4.14 12.61 -1.03
C LEU A 187 -5.65 12.30 -1.02
N SER A 188 -6.37 12.58 -2.11
CA SER A 188 -7.80 12.27 -2.24
C SER A 188 -8.09 10.77 -2.32
N SER A 189 -7.09 9.96 -2.69
CA SER A 189 -7.24 8.50 -2.78
C SER A 189 -7.31 7.82 -1.42
N PHE A 190 -6.90 8.51 -0.35
CA PHE A 190 -7.00 7.99 1.01
C PHE A 190 -8.43 8.10 1.51
N GLU A 191 -9.01 6.96 1.86
CA GLU A 191 -10.32 6.95 2.52
C GLU A 191 -10.16 7.41 3.98
N MET A 192 -10.35 8.70 4.24
CA MET A 192 -10.24 9.29 5.57
C MET A 192 -11.61 9.36 6.28
N PRO A 193 -11.67 9.28 7.63
CA PRO A 193 -12.91 9.43 8.40
C PRO A 193 -13.40 10.88 8.51
N PHE A 194 -12.67 11.84 7.94
CA PHE A 194 -12.99 13.26 7.86
C PHE A 194 -12.72 13.79 6.45
N SER A 195 -13.40 14.88 6.08
CA SER A 195 -13.21 15.50 4.76
C SER A 195 -11.89 16.25 4.68
N ILE A 196 -11.03 15.84 3.74
CA ILE A 196 -9.77 16.51 3.40
C ILE A 196 -9.88 17.39 2.15
N GLU A 197 -11.04 17.40 1.50
CA GLU A 197 -11.27 18.12 0.24
C GLU A 197 -10.96 19.64 0.33
N PRO A 198 -11.32 20.35 1.42
CA PRO A 198 -10.97 21.77 1.55
C PRO A 198 -9.45 22.00 1.62
N PHE A 199 -8.74 21.08 2.26
CA PHE A 199 -7.27 21.12 2.36
C PHE A 199 -6.62 20.88 1.00
N ILE A 200 -7.05 19.83 0.29
CA ILE A 200 -6.61 19.51 -1.09
C ILE A 200 -6.82 20.72 -2.00
N THR A 201 -8.01 21.32 -1.96
CA THR A 201 -8.35 22.49 -2.77
C THR A 201 -7.45 23.70 -2.46
N SER A 202 -7.15 23.93 -1.18
CA SER A 202 -6.25 25.00 -0.75
C SER A 202 -4.82 24.76 -1.21
N MET A 203 -4.31 23.54 -1.09
CA MET A 203 -2.96 23.16 -1.52
C MET A 203 -2.81 23.25 -3.04
N ARG A 204 -3.81 22.77 -3.80
CA ARG A 204 -3.82 22.91 -5.26
C ARG A 204 -3.71 24.37 -5.69
N ARG A 205 -4.55 25.25 -5.12
CA ARG A 205 -4.52 26.69 -5.41
C ARG A 205 -3.17 27.33 -5.10
N ARG A 206 -2.54 26.93 -3.98
CA ARG A 206 -1.20 27.40 -3.62
C ARG A 206 -0.18 26.99 -4.69
N VAL A 207 -0.14 25.71 -5.07
CA VAL A 207 0.79 25.18 -6.08
C VAL A 207 0.59 25.82 -7.46
N GLU A 208 -0.67 26.01 -7.87
CA GLU A 208 -1.02 26.70 -9.12
C GLU A 208 -0.51 28.14 -9.16
N GLY A 209 -0.48 28.82 -8.01
CA GLY A 209 0.03 30.18 -7.88
C GLY A 209 1.56 30.31 -7.84
N ILE A 210 2.31 29.24 -7.54
CA ILE A 210 3.78 29.33 -7.42
C ILE A 210 4.38 29.60 -8.80
N GLY A 211 4.97 30.79 -8.97
CA GLY A 211 5.67 31.19 -10.18
C GLY A 211 4.77 31.39 -11.41
N SER A 212 3.47 31.66 -11.23
CA SER A 212 2.56 31.97 -12.36
C SER A 212 2.99 33.24 -13.11
N ASP A 213 3.60 34.19 -12.40
CA ASP A 213 3.92 35.53 -12.90
C ASP A 213 5.44 35.75 -13.10
N CYS A 214 6.25 34.68 -13.04
CA CYS A 214 7.70 34.80 -13.15
C CYS A 214 8.13 35.15 -14.58
N SER A 215 8.92 36.23 -14.71
CA SER A 215 9.44 36.73 -15.98
C SER A 215 10.96 36.56 -16.15
N ASP A 216 11.69 36.20 -15.09
CA ASP A 216 13.15 36.05 -15.09
C ASP A 216 13.62 34.70 -14.49
N ALA A 217 14.90 34.40 -14.69
CA ALA A 217 15.50 33.14 -14.27
C ALA A 217 15.62 32.99 -12.74
N GLU A 218 15.76 34.08 -11.99
CA GLU A 218 15.89 34.01 -10.53
C GLU A 218 14.53 33.66 -9.89
N CYS A 219 13.46 34.29 -10.35
CA CYS A 219 12.09 33.99 -9.95
C CYS A 219 11.72 32.54 -10.24
N LEU A 220 12.06 32.03 -11.43
CA LEU A 220 11.79 30.64 -11.81
C LEU A 220 12.53 29.64 -10.93
N ARG A 221 13.79 29.90 -10.54
CA ARG A 221 14.53 29.04 -9.61
C ARG A 221 13.91 29.01 -8.21
N LYS A 222 13.50 30.18 -7.69
CA LYS A 222 12.80 30.25 -6.40
C LYS A 222 11.46 29.52 -6.45
N ALA A 223 10.73 29.62 -7.56
CA ALA A 223 9.49 28.89 -7.78
C ALA A 223 9.72 27.37 -7.77
N GLU A 224 10.78 26.89 -8.43
CA GLU A 224 11.15 25.47 -8.41
C GLU A 224 11.46 24.99 -6.97
N GLU A 225 12.28 25.73 -6.23
CA GLU A 225 12.60 25.39 -4.83
C GLU A 225 11.36 25.36 -3.91
N GLU A 226 10.42 26.29 -4.12
CA GLU A 226 9.17 26.34 -3.35
C GLU A 226 8.23 25.18 -3.72
N ILE A 227 8.18 24.79 -4.99
CA ILE A 227 7.45 23.60 -5.44
C ILE A 227 8.05 22.34 -4.80
N ASP A 228 9.37 22.16 -4.85
CA ASP A 228 10.06 21.01 -4.25
C ASP A 228 9.85 20.93 -2.73
N LYS A 229 9.84 22.08 -2.06
CA LYS A 229 9.50 22.15 -0.64
C LYS A 229 8.06 21.69 -0.40
N THR A 230 7.12 22.14 -1.22
CA THR A 230 5.71 21.75 -1.12
C THR A 230 5.54 20.24 -1.37
N ILE A 231 6.23 19.67 -2.36
CA ILE A 231 6.24 18.22 -2.62
C ILE A 231 6.72 17.44 -1.39
N ARG A 232 7.80 17.90 -0.74
CA ARG A 232 8.30 17.27 0.50
C ARG A 232 7.29 17.35 1.65
N GLU A 233 6.62 18.50 1.81
CA GLU A 233 5.54 18.67 2.80
C GLU A 233 4.39 17.68 2.54
N ILE A 234 3.97 17.52 1.28
CA ILE A 234 2.90 16.60 0.87
C ILE A 234 3.30 15.14 1.13
N ASN A 235 4.52 14.75 0.75
CA ASN A 235 4.99 13.38 0.95
C ASN A 235 5.09 13.03 2.44
N SER A 236 5.54 13.96 3.28
CA SER A 236 5.53 13.78 4.74
C SER A 236 4.10 13.61 5.27
N LEU A 237 3.14 14.39 4.79
CA LEU A 237 1.73 14.20 5.17
C LEU A 237 1.19 12.84 4.72
N ARG A 238 1.55 12.39 3.52
CA ARG A 238 1.15 11.08 2.98
C ARG A 238 1.67 9.93 3.86
N GLU A 239 2.94 9.97 4.25
CA GLU A 239 3.52 8.96 5.15
C GLU A 239 2.75 8.90 6.47
N ARG A 240 2.43 10.05 7.06
CA ARG A 240 1.67 10.13 8.31
C ARG A 240 0.23 9.64 8.17
N ILE A 241 -0.41 9.89 7.02
CA ILE A 241 -1.74 9.33 6.72
C ILE A 241 -1.67 7.80 6.61
N LEU A 242 -0.62 7.26 5.98
CA LEU A 242 -0.41 5.82 5.88
C LEU A 242 -0.22 5.17 7.26
N GLU A 243 0.49 5.83 8.17
CA GLU A 243 0.62 5.39 9.56
C GLU A 243 -0.72 5.36 10.30
N LEU A 244 -1.65 6.28 9.99
CA LEU A 244 -2.98 6.33 10.59
C LEU A 244 -3.96 5.31 10.01
N ASN A 245 -3.67 4.74 8.84
CA ASN A 245 -4.61 3.87 8.11
C ASN A 245 -5.08 2.64 8.91
N PRO A 246 -4.22 1.93 9.68
CA PRO A 246 -4.65 0.81 10.51
C PRO A 246 -5.59 1.24 11.66
N VAL A 247 -5.35 2.43 12.24
CA VAL A 247 -6.24 3.03 13.27
C VAL A 247 -7.61 3.33 12.65
N ILE A 248 -7.64 3.97 11.48
CA ILE A 248 -8.87 4.32 10.75
C ILE A 248 -9.68 3.05 10.43
N ASN A 249 -9.02 2.01 9.90
CA ASN A 249 -9.67 0.76 9.55
C ASN A 249 -10.21 0.03 10.78
N GLY A 250 -9.45 -0.02 11.88
CA GLY A 250 -9.93 -0.61 13.11
C GLY A 250 -11.12 0.14 13.72
N ILE A 251 -11.15 1.47 13.66
CA ILE A 251 -12.32 2.27 14.07
C ILE A 251 -13.55 1.91 13.22
N ARG A 252 -13.40 1.80 11.88
CA ARG A 252 -14.50 1.41 10.99
C ARG A 252 -15.04 0.02 11.29
N GLU A 253 -14.16 -0.92 11.60
CA GLU A 253 -14.57 -2.26 12.01
C GLU A 253 -15.36 -2.22 13.34
N LEU A 254 -14.93 -1.39 14.29
CA LEU A 254 -15.64 -1.18 15.55
C LEU A 254 -17.00 -0.47 15.38
N GLU A 255 -17.11 0.49 14.46
CA GLU A 255 -18.39 1.15 14.14
C GLU A 255 -19.45 0.17 13.58
N ARG A 256 -19.03 -0.99 13.04
CA ARG A 256 -19.94 -2.05 12.58
C ARG A 256 -20.48 -2.93 13.71
N VAL A 257 -19.90 -2.85 14.90
CA VAL A 257 -20.27 -3.67 16.06
C VAL A 257 -21.10 -2.83 17.03
N ASP A 258 -22.20 -3.38 17.52
CA ASP A 258 -22.99 -2.78 18.59
C ASP A 258 -22.27 -2.98 19.94
N LEU A 259 -21.26 -2.13 20.18
CA LEU A 259 -20.44 -2.16 21.40
C LEU A 259 -21.28 -1.91 22.67
N ASP A 260 -22.38 -1.15 22.55
CA ASP A 260 -23.28 -0.87 23.68
C ASP A 260 -24.04 -2.14 24.09
N ALA A 261 -24.49 -2.94 23.12
CA ALA A 261 -25.09 -4.25 23.38
C ALA A 261 -24.08 -5.26 23.97
N VAL A 262 -22.84 -5.26 23.49
CA VAL A 262 -21.76 -6.11 24.02
C VAL A 262 -21.44 -5.74 25.48
N ALA A 263 -21.30 -4.44 25.75
CA ALA A 263 -21.03 -3.92 27.09
C ALA A 263 -22.15 -4.30 28.08
N SER A 264 -23.40 -4.06 27.69
CA SER A 264 -24.57 -4.40 28.52
C SER A 264 -24.66 -5.90 28.82
N TRP A 265 -24.29 -6.75 27.86
CA TRP A 265 -24.28 -8.20 28.04
C TRP A 265 -23.21 -8.64 29.04
N LEU A 266 -21.97 -8.14 28.91
CA LEU A 266 -20.87 -8.43 29.85
C LEU A 266 -21.17 -7.94 31.26
N ASP A 267 -21.67 -6.72 31.38
CA ASP A 267 -22.05 -6.10 32.64
C ASP A 267 -23.14 -6.89 33.38
N SER A 268 -24.15 -7.37 32.64
CA SER A 268 -25.19 -8.24 33.19
C SER A 268 -24.62 -9.58 33.66
N GLY A 269 -23.80 -10.23 32.85
CA GLY A 269 -23.20 -11.53 33.16
C GLY A 269 -22.25 -11.50 34.37
N MET A 270 -21.47 -10.42 34.49
CA MET A 270 -20.47 -10.22 35.54
C MET A 270 -21.01 -9.44 36.74
N LYS A 271 -22.27 -9.00 36.70
CA LYS A 271 -22.92 -8.13 37.71
C LYS A 271 -22.11 -6.87 38.02
N THR A 272 -21.63 -6.20 36.98
CA THR A 272 -20.80 -4.98 37.06
C THR A 272 -21.30 -3.91 36.07
N ASN A 273 -20.70 -2.72 36.09
CA ASN A 273 -20.89 -1.68 35.07
C ASN A 273 -19.57 -1.22 34.43
N ILE A 274 -18.50 -1.97 34.69
CA ILE A 274 -17.13 -1.64 34.29
C ILE A 274 -17.00 -1.63 32.78
N PHE A 275 -17.68 -2.54 32.07
CA PHE A 275 -17.56 -2.63 30.61
C PHE A 275 -18.27 -1.45 29.94
N SER A 276 -19.50 -1.12 30.33
CA SER A 276 -20.19 0.06 29.80
C SER A 276 -19.40 1.36 30.06
N ARG A 277 -18.74 1.49 31.22
CA ARG A 277 -17.86 2.64 31.48
C ARG A 277 -16.65 2.66 30.55
N PHE A 278 -15.95 1.54 30.43
CA PHE A 278 -14.80 1.38 29.55
C PHE A 278 -15.14 1.71 28.09
N PHE A 279 -16.16 1.09 27.51
CA PHE A 279 -16.55 1.33 26.12
C PHE A 279 -16.97 2.79 25.87
N ASN A 280 -17.65 3.43 26.82
CA ASN A 280 -18.01 4.86 26.70
C ASN A 280 -16.81 5.81 26.83
N GLU A 281 -15.80 5.43 27.61
CA GLU A 281 -14.55 6.20 27.74
C GLU A 281 -13.72 6.08 26.46
N GLU A 282 -13.59 4.87 25.92
CA GLU A 282 -12.90 4.64 24.64
C GLU A 282 -13.62 5.26 23.45
N LYS A 283 -14.96 5.17 23.39
CA LYS A 283 -15.76 5.88 22.38
C LYS A 283 -15.51 7.39 22.44
N ARG A 284 -15.42 7.98 23.63
CA ARG A 284 -15.10 9.41 23.80
C ARG A 284 -13.66 9.74 23.37
N ARG A 285 -12.68 8.89 23.71
CA ARG A 285 -11.29 9.05 23.27
C ARG A 285 -11.17 8.98 21.75
N ILE A 286 -11.75 7.97 21.12
CA ILE A 286 -11.78 7.81 19.66
C ILE A 286 -12.48 8.99 18.99
N LEU A 287 -13.61 9.46 19.54
CA LEU A 287 -14.29 10.67 19.04
C LEU A 287 -13.45 11.94 19.22
N SER A 288 -12.61 12.02 20.26
CA SER A 288 -11.68 13.14 20.46
C SER A 288 -10.52 13.17 19.45
N ILE A 289 -10.18 11.99 18.89
CA ILE A 289 -9.19 11.85 17.82
C ILE A 289 -9.79 12.24 16.47
N ARG A 290 -11.12 12.09 16.31
CA ARG A 290 -11.86 12.44 15.09
C ARG A 290 -11.71 13.95 14.81
N GLY A 291 -10.83 14.30 13.85
CA GLY A 291 -10.51 15.67 13.47
C GLY A 291 -9.09 16.13 13.79
N ARG A 292 -8.29 15.34 14.52
CA ARG A 292 -6.84 15.59 14.67
C ARG A 292 -6.12 15.03 13.44
N MET A 293 -5.49 15.90 12.64
CA MET A 293 -4.62 15.48 11.51
C MET A 293 -3.25 14.94 11.98
N VAL A 294 -2.95 15.05 13.28
CA VAL A 294 -1.64 14.78 13.84
C VAL A 294 -1.79 14.06 15.18
N LEU A 295 -1.38 12.80 15.22
CA LEU A 295 -1.08 12.05 16.44
C LEU A 295 0.45 11.90 16.56
N SER A 296 0.99 11.88 17.78
CA SER A 296 2.35 11.40 18.02
C SER A 296 2.41 9.89 17.76
N ARG A 297 3.61 9.36 17.53
CA ARG A 297 3.80 7.92 17.37
C ARG A 297 3.31 7.14 18.60
N GLU A 298 3.55 7.66 19.80
CA GLU A 298 3.08 7.04 21.04
C GLU A 298 1.55 7.07 21.16
N GLU A 299 0.91 8.19 20.79
CA GLU A 299 -0.56 8.28 20.72
C GLU A 299 -1.12 7.24 19.73
N LEU A 300 -0.44 7.03 18.59
CA LEU A 300 -0.86 6.12 17.53
C LEU A 300 -0.71 4.64 17.96
N GLU A 301 0.43 4.28 18.55
CA GLU A 301 0.67 2.93 19.09
C GLU A 301 -0.34 2.60 20.21
N SER A 302 -0.60 3.53 21.13
CA SER A 302 -1.62 3.38 22.18
C SER A 302 -3.01 3.14 21.59
N CYS A 303 -3.41 3.92 20.57
CA CYS A 303 -4.71 3.75 19.91
C CYS A 303 -4.84 2.39 19.21
N LEU A 304 -3.77 1.89 18.59
CA LEU A 304 -3.78 0.59 17.92
C LEU A 304 -3.97 -0.55 18.93
N GLU A 305 -3.30 -0.49 20.09
CA GLU A 305 -3.48 -1.48 21.15
C GLU A 305 -4.90 -1.47 21.72
N GLU A 306 -5.47 -0.28 21.92
CA GLU A 306 -6.85 -0.11 22.40
C GLU A 306 -7.87 -0.66 21.38
N ILE A 307 -7.73 -0.30 20.10
CA ILE A 307 -8.58 -0.80 19.01
C ILE A 307 -8.50 -2.32 18.86
N ALA A 308 -7.29 -2.89 18.91
CA ALA A 308 -7.09 -4.33 18.84
C ALA A 308 -7.80 -5.05 19.99
N SER A 309 -7.67 -4.51 21.21
CA SER A 309 -8.33 -5.04 22.39
C SER A 309 -9.86 -4.99 22.25
N LEU A 310 -10.43 -3.86 21.80
CA LEU A 310 -11.87 -3.72 21.57
C LEU A 310 -12.39 -4.70 20.51
N LYS A 311 -11.62 -4.94 19.43
CA LYS A 311 -11.97 -5.89 18.38
C LYS A 311 -12.03 -7.32 18.90
N GLU A 312 -11.09 -7.74 19.74
CA GLU A 312 -11.13 -9.06 20.38
C GLU A 312 -12.41 -9.25 21.20
N ILE A 313 -12.85 -8.22 21.96
CA ILE A 313 -14.12 -8.27 22.73
C ILE A 313 -15.30 -8.46 21.79
N ALA A 314 -15.37 -7.59 20.78
CA ALA A 314 -16.45 -7.55 19.81
C ALA A 314 -16.63 -8.90 19.09
N MET A 315 -15.54 -9.61 18.82
CA MET A 315 -15.59 -10.93 18.17
C MET A 315 -16.01 -12.06 19.14
N CYS A 316 -15.57 -12.01 20.40
CA CYS A 316 -15.85 -13.07 21.37
C CYS A 316 -17.29 -13.00 21.92
N ALA A 317 -17.84 -11.80 22.10
CA ALA A 317 -19.12 -11.62 22.79
C ALA A 317 -20.32 -12.27 22.08
N PRO A 318 -20.51 -12.17 20.74
CA PRO A 318 -21.61 -12.85 20.06
C PRO A 318 -21.54 -14.37 20.17
N GLN A 319 -20.33 -14.94 20.08
CA GLN A 319 -20.11 -16.39 20.17
C GLN A 319 -20.51 -16.92 21.55
N LEU A 320 -20.06 -16.23 22.61
CA LEU A 320 -20.41 -16.58 23.99
C LEU A 320 -21.91 -16.38 24.26
N ARG A 321 -22.52 -15.32 23.74
CA ARG A 321 -23.96 -15.08 23.85
C ARG A 321 -24.78 -16.18 23.18
N SER A 322 -24.48 -16.52 21.92
CA SER A 322 -25.19 -17.59 21.20
C SER A 322 -25.06 -18.94 21.91
N LEU A 323 -23.90 -19.23 22.50
CA LEU A 323 -23.73 -20.45 23.31
C LEU A 323 -24.62 -20.48 24.54
N MET A 324 -24.69 -19.36 25.27
CA MET A 324 -25.54 -19.28 26.46
C MET A 324 -27.02 -19.43 26.11
N GLU A 325 -27.47 -18.79 25.02
CA GLU A 325 -28.85 -18.90 24.53
C GLU A 325 -29.19 -20.35 24.14
N ILE A 326 -28.25 -21.09 23.54
CA ILE A 326 -28.47 -22.49 23.14
C ILE A 326 -28.46 -23.45 24.33
N THR A 327 -27.60 -23.21 25.33
CA THR A 327 -27.42 -24.13 26.45
C THR A 327 -28.35 -23.83 27.63
N SER A 328 -29.01 -22.66 27.64
CA SER A 328 -29.76 -22.12 28.79
C SER A 328 -28.91 -22.05 30.07
N VAL A 329 -27.58 -22.06 29.93
CA VAL A 329 -26.64 -21.96 31.06
C VAL A 329 -26.37 -20.48 31.30
N GLU A 330 -26.64 -20.03 32.53
CA GLU A 330 -26.31 -18.67 32.96
C GLU A 330 -24.80 -18.43 32.86
N PHE A 331 -24.40 -17.22 32.46
CA PHE A 331 -22.99 -16.84 32.30
C PHE A 331 -22.19 -17.07 33.59
N SER A 332 -22.82 -16.80 34.74
CA SER A 332 -22.30 -17.05 36.08
C SER A 332 -21.82 -18.50 36.27
N LYS A 333 -22.58 -19.49 35.76
CA LYS A 333 -22.23 -20.91 35.85
C LYS A 333 -21.10 -21.29 34.89
N VAL A 334 -21.04 -20.67 33.71
CA VAL A 334 -19.92 -20.85 32.77
C VAL A 334 -18.63 -20.35 33.42
N LEU A 335 -18.67 -19.20 34.08
CA LEU A 335 -17.52 -18.65 34.83
C LEU A 335 -17.13 -19.53 36.02
N GLU A 336 -18.09 -20.13 36.71
CA GLU A 336 -17.83 -21.07 37.81
C GLU A 336 -17.13 -22.35 37.32
N ILE A 337 -17.56 -22.91 36.17
CA ILE A 337 -16.91 -24.05 35.53
C ILE A 337 -15.50 -23.67 35.06
N ALA A 338 -15.34 -22.48 34.48
CA ALA A 338 -14.04 -21.94 34.09
C ALA A 338 -13.08 -21.83 35.29
N ARG A 339 -13.53 -21.30 36.43
CA ARG A 339 -12.75 -21.28 37.68
C ARG A 339 -12.35 -22.68 38.14
N SER A 340 -13.27 -23.65 38.03
CA SER A 340 -12.98 -25.04 38.41
C SER A 340 -11.87 -25.69 37.56
N ARG A 341 -11.59 -25.12 36.37
CA ARG A 341 -10.53 -25.54 35.46
C ARG A 341 -9.26 -24.68 35.55
N GLY A 342 -9.14 -23.84 36.58
CA GLY A 342 -7.93 -23.04 36.82
C GLY A 342 -7.91 -21.69 36.10
N MET A 343 -9.03 -21.21 35.56
CA MET A 343 -9.10 -19.81 35.12
C MET A 343 -8.99 -18.86 36.33
N PRO A 344 -8.25 -17.75 36.21
CA PRO A 344 -8.11 -16.77 37.28
C PRO A 344 -9.47 -16.16 37.63
N ASP A 345 -9.67 -15.83 38.91
CA ASP A 345 -10.90 -15.18 39.34
C ASP A 345 -10.95 -13.75 38.83
N PHE A 346 -11.85 -13.50 37.88
CA PHE A 346 -12.05 -12.18 37.29
C PHE A 346 -12.44 -11.12 38.32
N SER A 347 -13.03 -11.53 39.46
CA SER A 347 -13.32 -10.62 40.57
C SER A 347 -12.06 -9.92 41.08
N ASN A 348 -10.93 -10.64 41.22
CA ASN A 348 -9.67 -10.04 41.67
C ASN A 348 -9.12 -9.03 40.67
N ILE A 349 -9.29 -9.29 39.37
CA ILE A 349 -8.84 -8.38 38.29
C ILE A 349 -9.74 -7.13 38.25
N LEU A 350 -11.05 -7.29 38.45
CA LEU A 350 -12.00 -6.18 38.42
C LEU A 350 -11.93 -5.31 39.68
N GLU A 351 -11.63 -5.90 40.85
CA GLU A 351 -11.52 -5.21 42.14
C GLU A 351 -10.16 -4.54 42.37
N ASP A 352 -9.15 -4.84 41.55
CA ASP A 352 -7.81 -4.23 41.67
C ASP A 352 -7.83 -2.75 41.27
N SER A 353 -8.08 -1.89 42.26
CA SER A 353 -8.07 -0.44 42.12
C SER A 353 -6.70 0.16 41.78
N SER A 354 -5.61 -0.61 41.85
CA SER A 354 -4.26 -0.15 41.44
C SER A 354 -4.10 -0.14 39.91
N ILE A 355 -5.00 -0.82 39.19
CA ILE A 355 -4.99 -0.92 37.73
C ILE A 355 -6.09 0.00 37.17
N ASP A 356 -5.75 0.77 36.14
CA ASP A 356 -6.73 1.58 35.41
C ASP A 356 -7.88 0.72 34.87
N ILE A 357 -9.09 1.30 34.82
CA ILE A 357 -10.33 0.61 34.42
C ILE A 357 -10.16 -0.02 33.03
N GLY A 358 -9.49 0.65 32.08
CA GLY A 358 -9.26 0.12 30.74
C GLY A 358 -8.33 -1.08 30.72
N ARG A 359 -7.25 -1.06 31.52
CA ARG A 359 -6.34 -2.20 31.65
C ARG A 359 -7.00 -3.40 32.32
N ARG A 360 -7.85 -3.18 33.33
CA ARG A 360 -8.66 -4.24 33.95
C ARG A 360 -9.59 -4.89 32.94
N ALA A 361 -10.37 -4.08 32.22
CA ALA A 361 -11.30 -4.57 31.21
C ALA A 361 -10.56 -5.38 30.11
N CYS A 362 -9.45 -4.86 29.58
CA CYS A 362 -8.64 -5.56 28.57
C CYS A 362 -8.06 -6.89 29.10
N SER A 363 -7.60 -6.94 30.35
CA SER A 363 -7.05 -8.17 30.94
C SER A 363 -8.11 -9.26 31.09
N VAL A 364 -9.32 -8.89 31.52
CA VAL A 364 -10.47 -9.81 31.60
C VAL A 364 -10.82 -10.34 30.21
N VAL A 365 -10.80 -9.48 29.21
CA VAL A 365 -11.13 -9.81 27.82
C VAL A 365 -10.11 -10.75 27.20
N LYS A 366 -8.82 -10.46 27.29
CA LYS A 366 -7.75 -11.33 26.76
C LYS A 366 -7.83 -12.73 27.37
N THR A 367 -8.18 -12.77 28.65
CA THR A 367 -8.42 -14.03 29.35
C THR A 367 -9.70 -14.70 28.84
N LEU A 368 -10.83 -14.00 28.69
CA LEU A 368 -12.04 -14.61 28.09
C LEU A 368 -11.82 -15.09 26.65
N SER A 369 -11.04 -14.37 25.85
CA SER A 369 -10.71 -14.72 24.48
C SER A 369 -9.81 -15.95 24.40
N SER A 370 -8.72 -15.99 25.17
CA SER A 370 -7.80 -17.16 25.22
C SER A 370 -8.46 -18.44 25.72
N TYR A 371 -9.52 -18.32 26.52
CA TYR A 371 -10.29 -19.46 27.01
C TYR A 371 -11.63 -19.67 26.27
N SER A 372 -11.95 -18.84 25.26
CA SER A 372 -13.20 -18.93 24.51
C SER A 372 -13.36 -20.29 23.84
N GLU A 373 -12.29 -20.85 23.25
CA GLU A 373 -12.29 -22.20 22.66
C GLU A 373 -12.56 -23.30 23.70
N ALA A 374 -11.99 -23.18 24.89
CA ALA A 374 -12.22 -24.14 25.98
C ALA A 374 -13.67 -24.06 26.52
N ILE A 375 -14.22 -22.85 26.58
CA ILE A 375 -15.63 -22.60 26.94
C ILE A 375 -16.56 -23.16 25.86
N LEU A 376 -16.25 -22.91 24.58
CA LEU A 376 -16.96 -23.46 23.41
C LEU A 376 -16.99 -24.98 23.42
N SER A 377 -15.84 -25.63 23.60
CA SER A 377 -15.73 -27.08 23.70
C SER A 377 -16.55 -27.67 24.85
N SER A 378 -16.58 -26.97 25.99
CA SER A 378 -17.37 -27.40 27.16
C SER A 378 -18.87 -27.26 26.93
N ALA A 379 -19.29 -26.19 26.24
CA ALA A 379 -20.68 -25.97 25.89
C ALA A 379 -21.18 -26.99 24.83
N ASP A 380 -20.32 -27.41 23.90
CA ASP A 380 -20.63 -28.48 22.95
C ASP A 380 -20.85 -29.84 23.64
N LEU A 381 -20.04 -30.15 24.65
CA LEU A 381 -20.24 -31.33 25.49
C LEU A 381 -21.61 -31.30 26.20
N VAL A 382 -22.01 -30.14 26.73
CA VAL A 382 -23.33 -29.95 27.35
C VAL A 382 -24.45 -30.10 26.32
N ARG A 383 -24.30 -29.52 25.12
CA ARG A 383 -25.27 -29.64 24.02
C ARG A 383 -25.47 -31.10 23.62
N GLU A 384 -24.39 -31.85 23.49
CA GLU A 384 -24.46 -33.27 23.12
C GLU A 384 -25.09 -34.11 24.24
N ALA A 385 -24.76 -33.81 25.50
CA ALA A 385 -25.44 -34.41 26.65
C ALA A 385 -26.95 -34.12 26.63
N MET A 386 -27.37 -32.88 26.33
CA MET A 386 -28.77 -32.49 26.25
C MET A 386 -29.51 -33.18 25.09
N LYS A 387 -28.88 -33.40 23.94
CA LYS A 387 -29.49 -34.22 22.85
C LYS A 387 -29.72 -35.67 23.26
N MET A 388 -28.85 -36.21 24.11
CA MET A 388 -28.95 -37.57 24.60
C MET A 388 -29.95 -37.72 25.76
N MET A 389 -30.30 -36.64 26.46
CA MET A 389 -31.24 -36.67 27.59
C MET A 389 -32.61 -37.26 27.25
N PRO A 390 -33.30 -36.91 26.14
CA PRO A 390 -34.57 -37.55 25.76
C PRO A 390 -34.46 -39.04 25.45
N VAL A 391 -33.28 -39.51 25.03
CA VAL A 391 -33.02 -40.94 24.80
C VAL A 391 -32.85 -41.65 26.14
N TYR A 392 -32.05 -41.06 27.04
CA TYR A 392 -31.90 -41.58 28.40
C TYR A 392 -33.21 -41.54 29.19
N GLU A 393 -34.01 -40.48 29.05
CA GLU A 393 -35.31 -40.35 29.69
C GLU A 393 -36.26 -41.45 29.23
N ARG A 394 -36.39 -41.66 27.91
CA ARG A 394 -37.19 -42.78 27.37
C ARG A 394 -36.71 -44.13 27.87
N TYR A 395 -35.39 -44.34 27.91
CA TYR A 395 -34.80 -45.58 28.38
C TYR A 395 -35.05 -45.80 29.89
N VAL A 396 -34.83 -44.78 30.71
CA VAL A 396 -35.09 -44.81 32.16
C VAL A 396 -36.59 -45.06 32.43
N MET A 397 -37.48 -44.40 31.69
CA MET A 397 -38.92 -44.60 31.82
C MET A 397 -39.36 -46.01 31.40
N SER A 398 -38.76 -46.57 30.34
CA SER A 398 -38.97 -47.98 29.97
C SER A 398 -38.50 -48.93 31.10
N VAL A 399 -37.32 -48.69 31.69
CA VAL A 399 -36.82 -49.48 32.82
C VAL A 399 -37.73 -49.37 34.05
N LEU A 400 -38.24 -48.19 34.37
CA LEU A 400 -39.10 -47.95 35.53
C LEU A 400 -40.53 -48.50 35.35
N ASN A 401 -41.11 -48.39 34.16
CA ASN A 401 -42.51 -48.68 33.92
C ASN A 401 -42.73 -50.10 33.38
N GLU A 402 -41.92 -50.53 32.41
CA GLU A 402 -42.18 -51.73 31.62
C GLU A 402 -41.53 -52.97 32.25
N LYS A 403 -40.37 -52.82 32.90
CA LYS A 403 -39.64 -53.96 33.48
C LYS A 403 -40.16 -54.29 34.87
N ARG A 404 -40.43 -55.58 35.13
CA ARG A 404 -40.74 -56.12 36.48
C ARG A 404 -39.47 -56.55 37.22
N VAL A 405 -38.48 -57.02 36.48
CA VAL A 405 -37.15 -57.40 36.97
C VAL A 405 -36.11 -56.58 36.22
N VAL A 406 -35.27 -55.83 36.95
CA VAL A 406 -34.23 -54.97 36.37
C VAL A 406 -32.85 -55.60 36.62
N ARG A 407 -32.09 -55.81 35.54
CA ARG A 407 -30.73 -56.38 35.59
C ARG A 407 -29.69 -55.28 35.75
N MET A 408 -28.50 -55.62 36.23
CA MET A 408 -27.40 -54.66 36.33
C MET A 408 -27.02 -54.06 34.97
N ASP A 409 -27.05 -54.86 33.89
CA ASP A 409 -26.77 -54.38 32.54
C ASP A 409 -27.73 -53.26 32.07
N ASP A 410 -28.96 -53.27 32.61
CA ASP A 410 -29.94 -52.21 32.34
C ASP A 410 -29.59 -50.91 33.10
N LEU A 411 -29.05 -51.05 34.31
CA LEU A 411 -28.62 -49.92 35.14
C LEU A 411 -27.29 -49.32 34.68
N VAL A 412 -26.39 -50.13 34.09
CA VAL A 412 -25.09 -49.67 33.57
C VAL A 412 -25.27 -48.68 32.42
N ARG A 413 -26.32 -48.85 31.60
CA ARG A 413 -26.67 -47.94 30.49
C ARG A 413 -27.22 -46.59 30.95
N ILE A 414 -27.58 -46.47 32.23
CA ILE A 414 -28.03 -45.21 32.84
C ILE A 414 -26.81 -44.46 33.39
N PRO A 415 -26.69 -43.14 33.13
CA PRO A 415 -25.60 -42.32 33.64
C PRO A 415 -25.40 -42.46 35.16
N PRO A 416 -24.16 -42.55 35.67
CA PRO A 416 -23.89 -42.85 37.08
C PRO A 416 -24.58 -41.93 38.09
N HIS A 417 -24.71 -40.64 37.76
CA HIS A 417 -25.32 -39.63 38.62
C HIS A 417 -26.86 -39.75 38.72
N ILE A 418 -27.52 -40.38 37.73
CA ILE A 418 -28.97 -40.63 37.71
C ILE A 418 -29.30 -42.03 38.26
N ARG A 419 -28.35 -42.97 38.14
CA ARG A 419 -28.53 -44.38 38.51
C ARG A 419 -29.05 -44.58 39.93
N ARG A 420 -28.55 -43.80 40.91
CA ARG A 420 -28.98 -43.86 42.31
C ARG A 420 -30.47 -43.52 42.47
N ILE A 421 -30.92 -42.45 41.82
CA ILE A 421 -32.32 -42.00 41.84
C ILE A 421 -33.22 -43.08 41.22
N VAL A 422 -32.79 -43.70 40.11
CA VAL A 422 -33.54 -44.77 39.45
C VAL A 422 -33.64 -46.02 40.33
N ILE A 423 -32.55 -46.40 41.02
CA ILE A 423 -32.55 -47.53 41.96
C ILE A 423 -33.53 -47.29 43.11
N ASP A 424 -33.49 -46.09 43.70
CA ASP A 424 -34.39 -45.72 44.81
C ASP A 424 -35.87 -45.75 44.35
N GLU A 425 -36.16 -45.28 43.14
CA GLU A 425 -37.51 -45.28 42.57
C GLU A 425 -37.99 -46.69 42.18
N LEU A 426 -37.10 -47.55 41.67
CA LEU A 426 -37.39 -48.97 41.43
C LEU A 426 -37.73 -49.69 42.74
N ALA A 427 -36.98 -49.40 43.81
CA ALA A 427 -37.23 -49.94 45.14
C ALA A 427 -38.59 -49.49 45.70
N ARG A 428 -38.94 -48.20 45.55
CA ARG A 428 -40.27 -47.68 45.94
C ARG A 428 -41.42 -48.34 45.21
N ARG A 429 -41.23 -48.72 43.95
CA ARG A 429 -42.23 -49.37 43.11
C ARG A 429 -42.30 -50.89 43.30
N ASN A 430 -41.64 -51.43 44.34
CA ASN A 430 -41.52 -52.87 44.62
C ASN A 430 -41.04 -53.68 43.40
N LYS A 431 -40.15 -53.10 42.58
CA LYS A 431 -39.55 -53.80 41.43
C LYS A 431 -38.36 -54.62 41.90
N ILE A 432 -38.18 -55.79 41.30
CA ILE A 432 -37.09 -56.71 41.67
C ILE A 432 -35.80 -56.23 41.00
N ILE A 433 -34.81 -55.84 41.81
CA ILE A 433 -33.48 -55.44 41.35
C ILE A 433 -32.51 -56.61 41.57
N ARG A 434 -31.85 -57.06 40.49
CA ARG A 434 -30.88 -58.16 40.55
C ARG A 434 -29.46 -57.59 40.54
N ILE A 435 -28.86 -57.49 41.72
CA ILE A 435 -27.47 -57.04 41.93
C ILE A 435 -26.53 -58.27 41.87
N PRO A 436 -25.30 -58.15 41.34
CA PRO A 436 -24.34 -59.26 41.30
C PRO A 436 -24.01 -59.88 42.67
N ASP A 437 -24.14 -59.10 43.75
CA ASP A 437 -23.75 -59.50 45.12
C ASP A 437 -24.88 -60.22 45.88
N GLU A 438 -25.71 -61.01 45.19
CA GLU A 438 -26.73 -61.92 45.76
C GLU A 438 -27.84 -61.28 46.62
N ARG A 439 -27.98 -59.95 46.65
CA ARG A 439 -29.08 -59.27 47.38
C ARG A 439 -30.26 -58.95 46.46
N ILE A 440 -31.41 -59.54 46.76
CA ILE A 440 -32.73 -59.10 46.28
C ILE A 440 -33.31 -58.16 47.34
N THR A 441 -33.63 -56.91 46.97
CA THR A 441 -34.28 -55.94 47.88
C THR A 441 -35.80 -55.94 47.75
N GLY A 442 -36.44 -57.12 47.71
CA GLY A 442 -37.90 -57.28 47.60
C GLY A 442 -38.40 -58.60 48.20
N GLU A 443 -39.72 -58.72 48.45
CA GLU A 443 -40.34 -59.92 49.04
C GLU A 443 -40.16 -61.17 48.15
N ILE A 444 -39.72 -62.28 48.77
CA ILE A 444 -39.61 -63.58 48.10
C ILE A 444 -41.02 -64.17 48.00
N THR A 445 -41.57 -64.25 46.78
CA THR A 445 -42.87 -64.85 46.52
C THR A 445 -42.75 -66.27 45.96
N GLU A 446 -43.83 -67.05 46.04
CA GLU A 446 -43.89 -68.39 45.44
C GLU A 446 -43.60 -68.38 43.94
N GLU A 447 -44.10 -67.35 43.23
CA GLU A 447 -43.85 -67.15 41.80
C GLU A 447 -42.36 -66.98 41.50
N VAL A 448 -41.61 -66.25 42.36
CA VAL A 448 -40.17 -66.05 42.20
C VAL A 448 -39.40 -67.36 42.40
N VAL A 449 -39.75 -68.13 43.43
CA VAL A 449 -39.13 -69.44 43.67
C VAL A 449 -39.43 -70.40 42.51
N SER A 450 -40.67 -70.42 41.99
CA SER A 450 -41.05 -71.26 40.85
C SER A 450 -40.30 -70.87 39.59
N MET A 451 -40.27 -69.58 39.23
CA MET A 451 -39.56 -69.11 38.04
C MET A 451 -38.07 -69.44 38.08
N LEU A 452 -37.42 -69.26 39.24
CA LEU A 452 -35.99 -69.56 39.39
C LEU A 452 -35.73 -71.07 39.36
N ALA A 453 -36.61 -71.88 39.97
CA ALA A 453 -36.53 -73.33 39.89
C ALA A 453 -36.66 -73.81 38.43
N ASP A 454 -37.59 -73.24 37.66
CA ASP A 454 -37.77 -73.54 36.23
C ASP A 454 -36.56 -73.12 35.39
N GLU A 455 -35.95 -71.97 35.68
CA GLU A 455 -34.70 -71.50 35.03
C GLU A 455 -33.56 -72.50 35.29
N VAL A 456 -33.37 -72.91 36.55
CA VAL A 456 -32.36 -73.89 36.95
C VAL A 456 -32.60 -75.26 36.29
N VAL A 457 -33.85 -75.71 36.19
CA VAL A 457 -34.22 -76.95 35.48
C VAL A 457 -33.87 -76.86 34.00
N SER A 458 -34.26 -75.78 33.32
CA SER A 458 -34.00 -75.56 31.90
C SER A 458 -32.50 -75.50 31.60
N GLU A 459 -31.73 -74.84 32.47
CA GLU A 459 -30.28 -74.74 32.32
C GLU A 459 -29.58 -76.08 32.59
N ALA A 460 -30.05 -76.86 33.57
CA ALA A 460 -29.57 -78.23 33.80
C ALA A 460 -29.82 -79.14 32.58
N GLU A 461 -31.02 -79.09 31.99
CA GLU A 461 -31.36 -79.87 30.78
C GLU A 461 -30.51 -79.46 29.57
N ARG A 462 -30.18 -78.17 29.45
CA ARG A 462 -29.32 -77.70 28.37
C ARG A 462 -27.90 -78.24 28.54
N LEU A 463 -27.37 -78.22 29.76
CA LEU A 463 -26.03 -78.75 30.06
C LEU A 463 -25.99 -80.28 29.91
N GLU A 464 -27.03 -81.01 30.35
CA GLU A 464 -27.12 -82.47 30.14
C GLU A 464 -27.02 -82.83 28.65
N ARG A 465 -27.77 -82.13 27.77
CA ARG A 465 -27.69 -82.36 26.31
C ARG A 465 -26.28 -82.11 25.74
N ILE A 466 -25.53 -81.16 26.31
CA ILE A 466 -24.15 -80.91 25.92
C ILE A 466 -23.25 -82.05 26.42
N LEU A 467 -23.44 -82.49 27.67
CA LEU A 467 -22.67 -83.58 28.25
C LEU A 467 -22.91 -84.91 27.55
N GLU A 468 -24.14 -85.22 27.13
CA GLU A 468 -24.45 -86.43 26.36
C GLU A 468 -23.68 -86.50 25.04
N ARG A 469 -23.47 -85.37 24.37
CA ARG A 469 -22.68 -85.30 23.13
C ARG A 469 -21.19 -85.53 23.37
N ILE A 470 -20.67 -85.14 24.52
CA ILE A 470 -19.24 -85.21 24.86
C ILE A 470 -18.88 -86.53 25.55
N LYS A 471 -19.88 -87.26 26.07
CA LYS A 471 -19.74 -88.51 26.84
C LYS A 471 -18.99 -89.62 26.09
N ALA A 472 -19.02 -89.64 24.75
CA ALA A 472 -18.28 -90.60 23.93
C ALA A 472 -16.76 -90.38 23.96
N VAL A 473 -16.31 -89.15 24.23
CA VAL A 473 -14.89 -88.75 24.19
C VAL A 473 -14.27 -88.73 25.59
N ARG A 474 -15.08 -88.50 26.62
CA ARG A 474 -14.64 -88.28 28.00
C ARG A 474 -15.59 -88.99 29.00
N PRO A 475 -15.28 -90.24 29.41
CA PRO A 475 -16.15 -91.02 30.29
C PRO A 475 -16.21 -90.49 31.74
N ASP A 476 -15.25 -89.66 32.15
CA ASP A 476 -15.18 -88.91 33.43
C ASP A 476 -16.34 -87.92 33.65
N VAL A 477 -17.05 -87.57 32.57
CA VAL A 477 -18.15 -86.59 32.61
C VAL A 477 -19.50 -87.24 32.94
N ALA A 478 -19.57 -88.57 32.96
CA ALA A 478 -20.79 -89.32 33.32
C ALA A 478 -21.28 -89.04 34.75
N GLU A 479 -20.37 -88.69 35.67
CA GLU A 479 -20.70 -88.35 37.06
C GLU A 479 -21.41 -86.98 37.17
N ARG A 480 -21.06 -86.01 36.31
CA ARG A 480 -21.67 -84.67 36.31
C ARG A 480 -23.09 -84.68 35.74
N SER A 481 -23.35 -85.56 34.77
CA SER A 481 -24.72 -85.81 34.29
C SER A 481 -25.63 -86.32 35.40
N LYS A 482 -25.14 -87.17 36.32
CA LYS A 482 -25.93 -87.62 37.49
C LYS A 482 -26.25 -86.45 38.44
N VAL A 483 -25.32 -85.53 38.65
CA VAL A 483 -25.52 -84.34 39.50
C VAL A 483 -26.59 -83.42 38.89
N LEU A 484 -26.56 -83.18 37.58
CA LEU A 484 -27.57 -82.38 36.89
C LEU A 484 -28.97 -83.03 36.96
N SER A 485 -29.06 -84.34 36.77
CA SER A 485 -30.31 -85.10 36.93
C SER A 485 -30.87 -85.01 38.35
N GLU A 486 -29.99 -85.03 39.36
CA GLU A 486 -30.38 -84.89 40.76
C GLU A 486 -30.88 -83.46 41.07
N ILE A 487 -30.18 -82.44 40.58
CA ILE A 487 -30.59 -81.04 40.70
C ILE A 487 -31.97 -80.85 40.08
N LYS A 488 -32.18 -81.31 38.84
CA LYS A 488 -33.46 -81.22 38.13
C LYS A 488 -34.60 -81.84 38.95
N ARG A 489 -34.39 -83.06 39.46
CA ARG A 489 -35.38 -83.77 40.27
C ARG A 489 -35.69 -83.04 41.58
N LYS A 490 -34.68 -82.44 42.24
CA LYS A 490 -34.87 -81.64 43.45
C LYS A 490 -35.66 -80.37 43.16
N MET A 491 -35.35 -79.65 42.09
CA MET A 491 -36.05 -78.42 41.71
C MET A 491 -37.50 -78.67 41.27
N MET A 492 -37.77 -79.79 40.58
CA MET A 492 -39.15 -80.18 40.20
C MET A 492 -40.04 -80.54 41.41
N LYS A 493 -39.45 -80.93 42.54
CA LYS A 493 -40.16 -81.34 43.76
C LYS A 493 -39.94 -80.37 44.92
N ILE A 494 -39.50 -79.15 44.63
CA ILE A 494 -39.16 -78.20 45.67
C ILE A 494 -40.41 -77.86 46.48
N ASP A 495 -40.28 -77.94 47.81
CA ASP A 495 -41.36 -77.57 48.73
C ASP A 495 -41.60 -76.05 48.59
N ARG A 496 -42.86 -75.61 48.50
CA ARG A 496 -43.20 -74.20 48.30
C ARG A 496 -43.80 -73.55 49.55
N SER A 497 -43.87 -74.31 50.64
CA SER A 497 -44.41 -73.83 51.92
C SER A 497 -43.42 -72.95 52.70
N ASP A 498 -42.11 -73.17 52.56
CA ASP A 498 -41.04 -72.36 53.16
C ASP A 498 -40.23 -71.65 52.07
N LEU A 499 -40.74 -70.49 51.61
CA LEU A 499 -40.20 -69.74 50.48
C LEU A 499 -38.72 -69.36 50.64
N LYS A 500 -38.28 -69.08 51.88
CA LYS A 500 -36.90 -68.65 52.14
C LYS A 500 -35.94 -69.83 52.00
N ARG A 501 -36.29 -70.96 52.60
CA ARG A 501 -35.50 -72.20 52.47
C ARG A 501 -35.45 -72.69 51.03
N SER A 502 -36.57 -72.64 50.34
CA SER A 502 -36.67 -73.06 48.94
C SER A 502 -35.88 -72.15 48.02
N PHE A 503 -35.88 -70.84 48.27
CA PHE A 503 -35.03 -69.89 47.57
C PHE A 503 -33.54 -70.20 47.76
N ASP A 504 -33.10 -70.48 49.00
CA ASP A 504 -31.71 -70.87 49.28
C ASP A 504 -31.32 -72.18 48.58
N GLU A 505 -32.25 -73.15 48.48
CA GLU A 505 -32.05 -74.41 47.76
C GLU A 505 -31.91 -74.19 46.24
N VAL A 506 -32.70 -73.28 45.65
CA VAL A 506 -32.59 -72.90 44.24
C VAL A 506 -31.24 -72.21 43.97
N LEU A 507 -30.77 -71.35 44.86
CA LEU A 507 -29.46 -70.70 44.75
C LEU A 507 -28.31 -71.70 44.80
N LYS A 508 -28.35 -72.64 45.75
CA LYS A 508 -27.35 -73.72 45.83
C LYS A 508 -27.31 -74.56 44.55
N ALA A 509 -28.49 -74.91 44.02
CA ALA A 509 -28.59 -75.63 42.76
C ALA A 509 -28.00 -74.84 41.59
N LYS A 510 -28.26 -73.54 41.51
CA LYS A 510 -27.74 -72.66 40.47
C LYS A 510 -26.21 -72.51 40.54
N ASN A 511 -25.65 -72.34 41.73
CA ASN A 511 -24.19 -72.24 41.90
C ASN A 511 -23.49 -73.55 41.50
N ALA A 512 -24.11 -74.71 41.78
CA ALA A 512 -23.62 -75.99 41.29
C ALA A 512 -23.66 -76.09 39.75
N ILE A 513 -24.74 -75.63 39.12
CA ILE A 513 -24.85 -75.54 37.65
C ILE A 513 -23.75 -74.63 37.06
N GLU A 514 -23.48 -73.47 37.66
CA GLU A 514 -22.40 -72.59 37.20
C GLU A 514 -21.02 -73.22 37.32
N SER A 515 -20.74 -73.96 38.39
CA SER A 515 -19.49 -74.71 38.53
C SER A 515 -19.32 -75.73 37.40
N ILE A 516 -20.37 -76.53 37.15
CA ILE A 516 -20.38 -77.52 36.06
C ILE A 516 -20.23 -76.83 34.70
N ARG A 517 -20.86 -75.67 34.49
CA ARG A 517 -20.74 -74.89 33.26
C ARG A 517 -19.33 -74.38 33.02
N LYS A 518 -18.64 -73.90 34.08
CA LYS A 518 -17.24 -73.47 34.01
C LYS A 518 -16.33 -74.66 33.66
N GLU A 519 -16.55 -75.81 34.27
CA GLU A 519 -15.82 -77.05 33.96
C GLU A 519 -16.04 -77.48 32.50
N ILE A 520 -17.28 -77.48 32.01
CA ILE A 520 -17.59 -77.82 30.60
C ILE A 520 -16.89 -76.85 29.64
N ARG A 521 -16.89 -75.54 29.94
CA ARG A 521 -16.18 -74.53 29.13
C ARG A 521 -14.65 -74.69 29.13
N ALA A 522 -14.08 -75.34 30.13
CA ALA A 522 -12.65 -75.63 30.17
C ALA A 522 -12.29 -76.90 29.37
N VAL A 523 -13.28 -77.73 29.06
CA VAL A 523 -13.12 -79.03 28.37
C VAL A 523 -13.51 -78.96 26.89
N VAL A 524 -14.50 -78.12 26.54
CA VAL A 524 -14.85 -77.73 25.15
C VAL A 524 -13.89 -76.65 24.69
#